data_AF-A0AB35M9Y9-F1
#
_entry.id   AF-A0AB35M9Y9-F1
#
_cell.length_a   1.000
_cell.length_b   1.000
_cell.length_c   1.000
_cell.angle_alpha   90.00
_cell.angle_beta   90.00
_cell.angle_gamma   90.00
#
_symmetry.space_group_name_H-M   'P 1'
#
loop_
_entity.id
_entity.type
_entity.pdbx_description
1 polymer ?
#
loop_
_entity_poly.entity_id
_entity_poly.type
_entity_poly.pdbx_seq_one_letter_code
_entity_poly.pdbx_strand_id
1 'polypeptide(L)'
;MTLSEESYKEKCREIVFYSFGTVFILKNKKKKYSRITTTILLLGIIVPILSYSLLLISDTDSLQITEELKILFYILGVIQVVISVISLAYKWEDKKTHADKAIEKNLEFHNKAKDLQDSNLTATKQEITRLWDDYNHQEKLDIGVISVSRKEERAAMSHTLYNLGLNCAKCDKTPIRSSLPYFGYKCDCCGQNLKERL
;
A
#
# COMPACT_ATOMS: atom_id res chain seq x y z
N MET A 1 2.08 -37.73 10.37
CA MET A 1 3.31 -37.05 9.93
C MET A 1 3.59 -35.91 10.88
N THR A 2 4.46 -36.10 11.88
CA THR A 2 4.77 -35.07 12.87
C THR A 2 5.76 -34.08 12.26
N LEU A 3 5.29 -32.88 11.90
CA LEU A 3 6.17 -31.76 11.57
C LEU A 3 7.18 -31.57 12.72
N SER A 4 8.46 -31.49 12.38
CA SER A 4 9.54 -31.21 13.33
C SER A 4 9.37 -29.80 13.93
N GLU A 5 9.89 -29.57 15.13
CA GLU A 5 9.84 -28.25 15.78
C GLU A 5 10.46 -27.14 14.92
N GLU A 6 11.47 -27.48 14.12
CA GLU A 6 12.12 -26.60 13.15
C GLU A 6 11.15 -26.10 12.06
N SER A 7 10.23 -26.95 11.60
CA SER A 7 9.24 -26.55 10.59
C SER A 7 8.23 -25.53 11.13
N TYR A 8 7.90 -25.59 12.42
CA TYR A 8 7.00 -24.62 13.04
C TYR A 8 7.67 -23.26 13.26
N LYS A 9 8.95 -23.24 13.63
CA LYS A 9 9.73 -22.00 13.73
C LYS A 9 9.86 -21.32 12.37
N GLU A 10 10.03 -22.09 11.30
CA GLU A 10 10.10 -21.53 9.94
C GLU A 10 8.78 -20.88 9.52
N LYS A 11 7.63 -21.51 9.81
CA LYS A 11 6.31 -20.89 9.56
C LYS A 11 6.14 -19.55 10.29
N CYS A 12 6.58 -19.47 11.55
CA CYS A 12 6.55 -18.20 12.28
C CYS A 12 7.42 -17.14 11.60
N ARG A 13 8.64 -17.50 11.17
CA ARG A 13 9.52 -16.59 10.42
C ARG A 13 8.91 -16.11 9.11
N GLU A 14 8.28 -17.00 8.36
CA GLU A 14 7.57 -16.65 7.13
C GLU A 14 6.42 -15.67 7.41
N ILE A 15 5.58 -15.95 8.41
CA ILE A 15 4.50 -15.03 8.81
C ILE A 15 5.09 -13.66 9.18
N VAL A 16 6.11 -13.61 10.04
CA VAL A 16 6.79 -12.36 10.44
C VAL A 16 7.27 -11.58 9.23
N PHE A 17 7.91 -12.27 8.29
CA PHE A 17 8.48 -11.68 7.09
C PHE A 17 7.41 -11.11 6.15
N TYR A 18 6.46 -11.96 5.73
CA TYR A 18 5.47 -11.59 4.74
C TYR A 18 4.43 -10.61 5.29
N SER A 19 3.97 -10.77 6.53
CA SER A 19 3.04 -9.82 7.15
C SER A 19 3.62 -8.41 7.22
N PHE A 20 4.91 -8.28 7.57
CA PHE A 20 5.59 -6.98 7.59
C PHE A 20 5.73 -6.36 6.19
N GLY A 21 6.07 -7.18 5.19
CA GLY A 21 6.10 -6.75 3.79
C GLY A 21 4.74 -6.29 3.28
N THR A 22 3.68 -7.04 3.58
CA THR A 22 2.30 -6.72 3.25
C THR A 22 1.87 -5.39 3.87
N VAL A 23 2.19 -5.16 5.16
CA VAL A 23 1.91 -3.87 5.83
C VAL A 23 2.56 -2.69 5.08
N PHE A 24 3.80 -2.85 4.59
CA PHE A 24 4.46 -1.80 3.82
C PHE A 24 3.71 -1.47 2.52
N ILE A 25 3.27 -2.48 1.79
CA ILE A 25 2.49 -2.31 0.54
C ILE A 25 1.17 -1.60 0.86
N LEU A 26 0.44 -2.10 1.85
CA LEU A 26 -0.88 -1.58 2.22
C LEU A 26 -0.80 -0.13 2.70
N LYS A 27 0.22 0.25 3.47
CA LYS A 27 0.43 1.66 3.88
C LYS A 27 0.62 2.58 2.68
N ASN A 28 1.38 2.15 1.67
CA ASN A 28 1.57 2.92 0.45
C ASN A 28 0.28 3.03 -0.36
N LYS A 29 -0.49 1.94 -0.48
CA LYS A 29 -1.81 1.94 -1.14
C LYS A 29 -2.80 2.84 -0.42
N LYS A 30 -2.92 2.74 0.91
CA LYS A 30 -3.75 3.62 1.75
C LYS A 30 -3.43 5.08 1.49
N LYS A 31 -2.14 5.45 1.52
CA LYS A 31 -1.70 6.83 1.25
C LYS A 31 -2.09 7.30 -0.15
N LYS A 32 -1.97 6.43 -1.16
CA LYS A 32 -2.42 6.71 -2.53
C LYS A 32 -3.94 6.94 -2.58
N TYR A 33 -4.73 6.01 -2.05
CA TYR A 33 -6.19 6.12 -2.05
C TYR A 33 -6.66 7.35 -1.27
N SER A 34 -6.10 7.61 -0.09
CA SER A 34 -6.40 8.80 0.69
C SER A 34 -6.13 10.09 -0.08
N ARG A 35 -4.99 10.20 -0.77
CA ARG A 35 -4.71 11.39 -1.57
C ARG A 35 -5.72 11.59 -2.68
N ILE A 36 -6.05 10.52 -3.40
CA ILE A 36 -7.03 10.55 -4.49
C ILE A 36 -8.40 10.95 -3.96
N THR A 37 -8.93 10.28 -2.94
CA THR A 37 -10.28 10.55 -2.44
C THR A 37 -10.40 11.92 -1.79
N THR A 38 -9.39 12.36 -1.02
CA THR A 38 -9.35 13.73 -0.48
C THR A 38 -9.29 14.78 -1.58
N THR A 39 -8.52 14.57 -2.64
CA THR A 39 -8.41 15.53 -3.76
C THR A 39 -9.75 15.67 -4.48
N ILE A 40 -10.42 14.54 -4.74
CA ILE A 40 -11.72 14.53 -5.43
C ILE A 40 -12.78 15.21 -4.59
N LEU A 41 -12.79 14.95 -3.28
CA LEU A 41 -13.72 15.60 -2.35
C LEU A 41 -13.48 17.12 -2.29
N LEU A 42 -12.22 17.56 -2.21
CA LEU A 42 -11.89 18.99 -2.23
C LEU A 42 -12.29 19.64 -3.56
N LEU A 43 -11.98 19.04 -4.70
CA LEU A 43 -12.39 19.56 -6.01
C LEU A 43 -13.91 19.59 -6.15
N GLY A 44 -14.61 18.60 -5.62
CA GLY A 44 -16.07 18.50 -5.65
C GLY A 44 -16.77 19.58 -4.84
N ILE A 45 -16.07 20.21 -3.89
CA ILE A 45 -16.58 21.32 -3.08
C ILE A 45 -16.11 22.66 -3.67
N ILE A 46 -14.81 22.78 -3.95
CA ILE A 46 -14.20 24.04 -4.38
C ILE A 46 -14.70 24.45 -5.78
N VAL A 47 -14.75 23.52 -6.74
CA VAL A 47 -15.12 23.86 -8.12
C VAL A 47 -16.55 24.41 -8.19
N PRO A 48 -17.58 23.77 -7.60
CA PRO A 48 -18.94 24.33 -7.62
C PRO A 48 -19.07 25.65 -6.88
N ILE A 49 -18.40 25.81 -5.73
CA ILE A 49 -18.46 27.06 -4.96
C ILE A 49 -17.85 28.21 -5.76
N LEU A 50 -16.66 28.01 -6.33
CA LEU A 50 -16.00 29.06 -7.10
C LEU A 50 -16.74 29.37 -8.40
N SER A 51 -17.19 28.35 -9.15
CA SER A 51 -17.91 28.57 -10.40
C SER A 51 -19.23 29.31 -10.16
N TYR A 52 -20.01 28.89 -9.15
CA TYR A 52 -21.27 29.54 -8.82
C TYR A 52 -21.09 30.96 -8.29
N SER A 53 -20.11 31.18 -7.40
CA SER A 53 -19.83 32.52 -6.84
C SER A 53 -19.40 33.50 -7.94
N LEU A 54 -18.55 33.05 -8.87
CA LEU A 54 -18.10 33.88 -9.98
C LEU A 54 -19.24 34.22 -10.94
N LEU A 55 -20.10 33.25 -11.27
CA LEU A 55 -21.28 33.50 -12.10
C LEU A 55 -22.22 34.53 -11.47
N LEU A 56 -22.48 34.43 -10.16
CA LEU A 56 -23.30 35.42 -9.44
C LEU A 56 -22.71 36.83 -9.48
N ILE A 57 -21.39 36.96 -9.31
CA ILE A 57 -20.72 38.27 -9.37
C ILE A 57 -20.77 38.82 -10.80
N SER A 58 -20.71 37.96 -11.82
CA SER A 58 -20.74 38.43 -13.22
C SER A 58 -22.09 38.98 -13.68
N ASP A 59 -23.17 38.58 -13.03
CA ASP A 59 -24.51 39.14 -13.28
C ASP A 59 -24.69 40.52 -12.65
N THR A 60 -23.79 40.93 -11.74
CA THR A 60 -23.70 42.32 -11.29
C THR A 60 -22.68 43.07 -12.15
N ASP A 61 -23.02 44.26 -12.66
CA ASP A 61 -22.24 45.10 -13.59
C ASP A 61 -20.76 45.39 -13.21
N SER A 62 -20.30 44.90 -12.05
CA SER A 62 -18.97 45.07 -11.47
C SER A 62 -17.87 44.18 -12.06
N LEU A 63 -18.18 43.03 -12.67
CA LEU A 63 -17.17 42.11 -13.17
C LEU A 63 -17.63 41.36 -14.44
N GLN A 64 -17.15 41.78 -15.61
CA GLN A 64 -17.42 41.03 -16.85
C GLN A 64 -16.52 39.79 -16.92
N ILE A 65 -17.09 38.63 -16.62
CA ILE A 65 -16.43 37.34 -16.88
C ILE A 65 -16.45 37.08 -18.38
N THR A 66 -15.27 36.83 -18.95
CA THR A 66 -15.15 36.53 -20.38
C THR A 66 -15.75 35.15 -20.70
N GLU A 67 -16.31 35.01 -21.90
CA GLU A 67 -16.93 33.75 -22.35
C GLU A 67 -15.97 32.56 -22.29
N GLU A 68 -14.67 32.79 -22.51
CA GLU A 68 -13.65 31.74 -22.41
C GLU A 68 -13.55 31.15 -20.99
N LEU A 69 -13.71 31.99 -19.96
CA LEU A 69 -13.66 31.54 -18.57
C LEU A 69 -14.91 30.72 -18.20
N LYS A 70 -16.09 31.09 -18.73
CA LYS A 70 -17.32 30.30 -18.55
C LYS A 70 -17.15 28.90 -19.15
N ILE A 71 -16.64 28.81 -20.38
CA ILE A 71 -16.34 27.53 -21.04
C ILE A 71 -15.38 26.70 -20.20
N LEU A 72 -14.32 27.31 -19.64
CA LEU A 72 -13.39 26.61 -18.77
C LEU A 72 -14.09 26.00 -17.54
N PHE A 73 -14.96 26.74 -16.87
CA PHE A 73 -15.72 26.23 -15.72
C PHE A 73 -16.65 25.07 -16.08
N TYR A 74 -17.30 25.12 -17.24
CA TYR A 74 -18.11 23.99 -17.73
C TYR A 74 -17.25 22.74 -17.96
N ILE A 75 -16.10 22.88 -18.61
CA ILE A 75 -15.16 21.76 -18.84
C ILE A 75 -14.69 21.18 -17.50
N LEU A 76 -14.30 22.02 -16.55
CA LEU A 76 -13.88 21.57 -15.22
C LEU A 76 -15.01 20.85 -14.47
N GLY A 77 -16.25 21.34 -14.57
CA GLY A 77 -17.42 20.70 -14.00
C GLY A 77 -17.66 19.30 -14.57
N VAL A 78 -17.58 19.15 -15.90
CA VAL A 78 -17.72 17.86 -16.57
C VAL A 78 -16.63 16.89 -16.14
N ILE A 79 -15.36 17.34 -16.14
CA ILE A 79 -14.22 16.52 -15.68
C ILE A 79 -14.44 16.07 -14.23
N GLN A 80 -14.90 16.95 -13.35
CA GLN A 80 -15.15 16.63 -11.94
C GLN A 80 -16.25 15.57 -11.77
N VAL A 81 -17.34 15.66 -12.54
CA VAL A 81 -18.41 14.64 -12.54
C VAL A 81 -17.85 13.28 -13.00
N VAL A 82 -17.09 13.27 -14.09
CA VAL A 82 -16.48 12.03 -14.62
C VAL A 82 -15.56 11.39 -13.58
N ILE A 83 -14.68 12.18 -12.96
CA ILE A 83 -13.77 11.68 -11.91
C ILE A 83 -14.55 11.16 -10.70
N SER A 84 -15.64 11.81 -10.31
CA SER A 84 -16.48 11.39 -9.19
C SER A 84 -17.15 10.03 -9.46
N VAL A 85 -17.67 9.83 -10.68
CA VAL A 85 -18.24 8.54 -11.11
C VAL A 85 -17.17 7.45 -11.14
N ILE A 86 -15.98 7.74 -11.67
CA ILE A 86 -14.85 6.80 -11.68
C ILE A 86 -14.47 6.41 -10.24
N SER A 87 -14.40 7.37 -9.32
CA SER A 87 -14.09 7.11 -7.91
C SER A 87 -15.08 6.13 -7.28
N LEU A 88 -16.37 6.28 -7.58
CA LEU A 88 -17.43 5.40 -7.11
C LEU A 88 -17.31 4.01 -7.73
N ALA A 89 -17.11 3.92 -9.05
CA ALA A 89 -16.97 2.65 -9.77
C ALA A 89 -15.74 1.84 -9.28
N TYR A 90 -14.62 2.52 -9.03
CA TYR A 90 -13.39 1.87 -8.55
C TYR A 90 -13.36 1.61 -7.04
N LYS A 91 -14.36 2.09 -6.30
CA LYS A 91 -14.53 1.91 -4.85
C LYS A 91 -13.27 2.25 -4.06
N TRP A 92 -12.67 3.41 -4.32
CA TRP A 92 -11.42 3.80 -3.67
C TRP A 92 -11.52 3.97 -2.16
N GLU A 93 -12.69 4.40 -1.65
CA GLU A 93 -12.91 4.51 -0.20
C GLU A 93 -13.03 3.14 0.47
N ASP A 94 -13.70 2.17 -0.18
CA ASP A 94 -13.76 0.78 0.31
C ASP A 94 -12.36 0.16 0.33
N LYS A 95 -11.55 0.37 -0.71
CA LYS A 95 -10.16 -0.11 -0.78
C LYS A 95 -9.26 0.50 0.28
N LYS A 96 -9.46 1.79 0.59
CA LYS A 96 -8.77 2.46 1.71
C LYS A 96 -9.17 1.83 3.04
N THR A 97 -10.46 1.62 3.27
CA THR A 97 -10.99 0.99 4.49
C THR A 97 -10.51 -0.46 4.64
N HIS A 98 -10.48 -1.22 3.55
CA HIS A 98 -9.91 -2.57 3.51
C HIS A 98 -8.43 -2.54 3.86
N ALA A 99 -7.66 -1.64 3.24
CA ALA A 99 -6.23 -1.50 3.53
C ALA A 99 -5.98 -1.18 5.01
N ASP A 100 -6.82 -0.38 5.65
CA ASP A 100 -6.73 -0.09 7.09
C ASP A 100 -6.90 -1.34 7.95
N LYS A 101 -7.97 -2.10 7.72
CA LYS A 101 -8.22 -3.35 8.44
C LYS A 101 -7.13 -4.39 8.19
N ALA A 102 -6.68 -4.51 6.95
CA ALA A 102 -5.62 -5.45 6.59
C ALA A 102 -4.26 -5.05 7.19
N ILE A 103 -3.95 -3.76 7.33
CA ILE A 103 -2.74 -3.30 8.04
C ILE A 103 -2.79 -3.74 9.50
N GLU A 104 -3.90 -3.49 10.18
CA GLU A 104 -4.09 -3.88 11.58
C GLU A 104 -3.94 -5.40 11.76
N LYS A 105 -4.61 -6.18 10.90
CA LYS A 105 -4.56 -7.65 10.95
C LYS A 105 -3.16 -8.20 10.68
N ASN A 106 -2.45 -7.66 9.69
CA ASN A 106 -1.09 -8.11 9.39
C ASN A 106 -0.10 -7.71 10.51
N LEU A 107 -0.28 -6.56 11.17
CA LEU A 107 0.51 -6.22 12.36
C LEU A 107 0.22 -7.16 13.53
N GLU A 108 -1.04 -7.56 13.72
CA GLU A 108 -1.42 -8.58 14.70
C GLU A 108 -0.73 -9.92 14.43
N PHE A 109 -0.74 -10.38 13.17
CA PHE A 109 -0.03 -11.61 12.77
C PHE A 109 1.48 -11.50 12.98
N HIS A 110 2.08 -10.37 12.61
CA HIS A 110 3.51 -10.11 12.82
C HIS A 110 3.90 -10.24 14.30
N ASN A 111 3.17 -9.55 15.18
CA ASN A 111 3.46 -9.55 16.61
C ASN A 111 3.26 -10.94 17.22
N LYS A 112 2.12 -11.59 16.92
CA LYS A 112 1.84 -12.96 17.41
C LYS A 112 2.88 -13.97 16.94
N ALA A 113 3.28 -13.91 15.67
CA ALA A 113 4.28 -14.83 15.14
C ALA A 113 5.66 -14.58 15.75
N LYS A 114 6.01 -13.32 16.03
CA LYS A 114 7.25 -12.95 16.70
C LYS A 114 7.29 -13.42 18.16
N ASP A 115 6.20 -13.23 18.90
CA ASP A 115 6.08 -13.71 20.28
C ASP A 115 6.21 -15.24 20.35
N LEU A 116 5.58 -15.96 19.42
CA LEU A 116 5.69 -17.42 19.31
C LEU A 116 7.11 -17.87 18.90
N GLN A 117 7.84 -17.06 18.14
CA GLN A 117 9.23 -17.35 17.77
C GLN A 117 10.20 -17.21 18.96
N ASP A 118 10.00 -16.19 19.79
CA ASP A 118 10.87 -15.85 20.93
C ASP A 118 10.53 -16.65 22.20
N SER A 119 9.32 -17.23 22.28
CA SER A 119 8.92 -18.10 23.39
C SER A 119 9.72 -19.41 23.43
N ASN A 120 10.57 -19.58 24.46
CA ASN A 120 11.31 -20.82 24.74
C ASN A 120 10.41 -22.00 25.18
N LEU A 121 9.10 -21.81 25.23
CA LEU A 121 8.15 -22.74 25.85
C LEU A 121 6.91 -22.89 24.98
N THR A 122 6.58 -24.14 24.64
CA THR A 122 5.20 -24.62 24.46
C THR A 122 4.27 -23.74 23.61
N ALA A 123 4.74 -23.14 22.52
CA ALA A 123 3.81 -22.78 21.45
C ALA A 123 3.12 -24.08 21.05
N THR A 124 1.84 -24.22 21.41
CA THR A 124 1.15 -25.49 21.12
C THR A 124 1.14 -25.58 19.60
N LYS A 125 1.58 -26.68 19.01
CA LYS A 125 1.58 -26.87 17.53
C LYS A 125 0.25 -26.40 16.90
N GLN A 126 -0.83 -26.54 17.66
CA GLN A 126 -2.17 -26.03 17.38
C GLN A 126 -2.26 -24.51 17.21
N GLU A 127 -1.61 -23.70 18.04
CA GLU A 127 -1.60 -22.24 17.96
C GLU A 127 -0.89 -21.75 16.70
N ILE A 128 0.29 -22.31 16.40
CA ILE A 128 1.04 -21.96 15.17
C ILE A 128 0.24 -22.38 13.94
N THR A 129 -0.40 -23.55 13.97
CA THR A 129 -1.25 -24.02 12.86
C THR A 129 -2.46 -23.10 12.67
N ARG A 130 -3.15 -22.71 13.76
CA ARG A 130 -4.25 -21.75 13.69
C ARG A 130 -3.81 -20.40 13.13
N LEU A 131 -2.68 -19.87 13.62
CA LEU A 131 -2.15 -18.60 13.15
C LEU A 131 -1.80 -18.65 11.65
N TRP A 132 -1.23 -19.77 11.19
CA TRP A 132 -0.94 -20.01 9.78
C TRP A 132 -2.21 -20.06 8.92
N ASP A 133 -3.24 -20.76 9.39
CA ASP A 133 -4.52 -20.86 8.69
C ASP A 133 -5.22 -19.50 8.60
N ASP A 134 -5.24 -18.73 9.71
CA ASP A 134 -5.78 -17.37 9.76
C ASP A 134 -5.02 -16.42 8.81
N TYR A 135 -3.69 -16.52 8.80
CA TYR A 135 -2.83 -15.73 7.90
C TYR A 135 -3.15 -16.04 6.43
N ASN A 136 -3.20 -17.31 6.04
CA ASN A 136 -3.51 -17.70 4.66
C ASN A 136 -4.93 -17.32 4.25
N HIS A 137 -5.87 -17.36 5.19
CA HIS A 137 -7.22 -16.89 4.94
C HIS A 137 -7.22 -15.39 4.63
N GLN A 138 -6.54 -14.58 5.45
CA GLN A 138 -6.42 -13.15 5.21
C GLN A 138 -5.71 -12.83 3.89
N GLU A 139 -4.63 -13.54 3.56
CA GLU A 139 -3.90 -13.35 2.30
C GLU A 139 -4.82 -13.53 1.08
N LYS A 140 -5.69 -14.56 1.10
CA LYS A 140 -6.69 -14.79 0.04
C LYS A 140 -7.70 -13.65 -0.06
N LEU A 141 -8.11 -13.07 1.07
CA LEU A 141 -8.99 -11.90 1.08
C LEU A 141 -8.28 -10.67 0.49
N ASP A 142 -7.02 -10.45 0.85
CA ASP A 142 -6.25 -9.28 0.41
C ASP A 142 -5.96 -9.31 -1.10
N ILE A 143 -5.60 -10.48 -1.66
CA ILE A 143 -5.36 -10.66 -3.10
C ILE A 143 -6.61 -10.32 -3.93
N GLY A 144 -7.81 -10.63 -3.41
CA GLY A 144 -9.07 -10.34 -4.10
C GLY A 144 -9.42 -8.85 -4.19
N VAL A 145 -8.88 -8.02 -3.29
CA VAL A 145 -9.26 -6.60 -3.17
C VAL A 145 -8.14 -5.65 -3.63
N ILE A 146 -6.88 -6.02 -3.39
CA ILE A 146 -5.73 -5.15 -3.61
C ILE A 146 -4.76 -5.78 -4.61
N SER A 147 -4.61 -5.11 -5.76
CA SER A 147 -3.61 -5.51 -6.74
C SER A 147 -2.21 -5.10 -6.32
N VAL A 148 -1.27 -6.05 -6.35
CA VAL A 148 0.14 -5.85 -6.04
C VAL A 148 0.96 -5.97 -7.31
N SER A 149 1.72 -4.93 -7.64
CA SER A 149 2.66 -4.98 -8.77
C SER A 149 4.00 -5.59 -8.33
N ARG A 150 4.73 -6.20 -9.28
CA ARG A 150 6.10 -6.70 -9.03
C ARG A 150 7.05 -5.64 -8.48
N LYS A 151 6.83 -4.36 -8.82
CA LYS A 151 7.62 -3.25 -8.27
C LYS A 151 7.34 -3.04 -6.78
N GLU A 152 6.07 -3.09 -6.38
CA GLU A 152 5.65 -2.97 -4.98
C GLU A 152 6.13 -4.17 -4.16
N GLU A 153 6.04 -5.37 -4.72
CA GLU A 153 6.55 -6.61 -4.11
C GLU A 153 8.07 -6.53 -3.84
N ARG A 154 8.87 -6.10 -4.83
CA ARG A 154 10.32 -5.90 -4.65
C ARG A 154 10.62 -4.83 -3.60
N ALA A 155 9.89 -3.71 -3.63
CA ALA A 155 10.06 -2.65 -2.64
C ALA A 155 9.74 -3.14 -1.22
N ALA A 156 8.68 -3.94 -1.08
CA ALA A 156 8.31 -4.56 0.19
C ALA A 156 9.36 -5.56 0.68
N MET A 157 9.80 -6.46 -0.20
CA MET A 157 10.86 -7.44 0.07
C MET A 157 12.14 -6.75 0.56
N SER A 158 12.60 -5.73 -0.17
CA SER A 158 13.78 -4.94 0.20
C SER A 158 13.60 -4.26 1.56
N HIS A 159 12.44 -3.63 1.79
CA HIS A 159 12.12 -2.97 3.04
C HIS A 159 12.06 -3.95 4.23
N THR A 160 11.48 -5.14 4.03
CA THR A 160 11.41 -6.19 5.05
C THR A 160 12.79 -6.72 5.39
N LEU A 161 13.59 -7.10 4.39
CA LEU A 161 14.97 -7.57 4.57
C LEU A 161 15.80 -6.55 5.35
N TYR A 162 15.69 -5.26 5.01
CA TYR A 162 16.39 -4.18 5.72
C TYR A 162 15.97 -4.11 7.20
N ASN A 163 14.68 -4.09 7.49
CA ASN A 163 14.19 -3.94 8.87
C ASN A 163 14.45 -5.18 9.73
N LEU A 164 14.49 -6.37 9.13
CA LEU A 164 14.81 -7.61 9.83
C LEU A 164 16.33 -7.89 9.89
N GLY A 165 17.16 -7.05 9.27
CA GLY A 165 18.61 -7.24 9.22
C GLY A 165 19.02 -8.50 8.45
N LEU A 166 18.21 -8.92 7.48
CA LEU A 166 18.42 -10.14 6.72
C LEU A 166 19.15 -9.86 5.40
N ASN A 167 20.00 -10.81 5.01
CA ASN A 167 20.61 -10.79 3.69
C ASN A 167 19.63 -11.30 2.65
N CYS A 168 19.78 -10.76 1.46
CA CYS A 168 19.05 -11.28 0.34
C CYS A 168 19.59 -12.64 -0.13
N ALA A 169 18.70 -13.62 -0.23
CA ALA A 169 19.03 -14.98 -0.66
C ALA A 169 19.75 -15.07 -2.03
N LYS A 170 19.63 -14.06 -2.90
CA LYS A 170 20.24 -14.05 -4.25
C LYS A 170 21.55 -13.27 -4.37
N CYS A 171 21.67 -12.11 -3.73
CA CYS A 171 22.89 -11.27 -3.78
C CYS A 171 23.85 -11.54 -2.61
N ASP A 172 23.34 -12.13 -1.53
CA ASP A 172 23.91 -12.08 -0.18
C ASP A 172 24.30 -10.67 0.30
N LYS A 173 23.57 -9.65 -0.18
CA LYS A 173 23.74 -8.26 0.23
C LYS A 173 22.55 -7.82 1.08
N THR A 174 22.85 -7.12 2.17
CA THR A 174 21.83 -6.43 2.97
C THR A 174 21.38 -5.17 2.21
N PRO A 175 20.08 -4.96 1.97
CA PRO A 175 19.59 -3.74 1.32
C PRO A 175 19.91 -2.50 2.17
N ILE A 176 20.16 -1.35 1.56
CA ILE A 176 20.48 -0.09 2.25
C ILE A 176 19.23 0.80 2.28
N ARG A 177 18.98 1.48 3.41
CA ARG A 177 17.76 2.29 3.70
C ARG A 177 17.46 3.42 2.69
N SER A 178 18.41 3.80 1.82
CA SER A 178 18.26 4.94 0.91
C SER A 178 17.35 4.59 -0.28
N SER A 179 16.06 4.74 -0.06
CA SER A 179 15.01 4.70 -1.07
C SER A 179 15.09 5.89 -2.04
N LEU A 180 15.95 5.82 -3.05
CA LEU A 180 15.82 6.61 -4.29
C LEU A 180 16.30 5.72 -5.44
N PRO A 181 15.63 5.75 -6.61
CA PRO A 181 16.10 5.07 -7.82
C PRO A 181 17.34 5.83 -8.32
N TYR A 182 18.47 5.69 -7.64
CA TYR A 182 19.71 6.29 -8.09
C TYR A 182 20.21 5.42 -9.25
N PHE A 183 19.86 5.86 -10.46
CA PHE A 183 20.68 5.76 -11.66
C PHE A 183 21.72 4.61 -11.66
N GLY A 184 21.35 3.46 -12.24
CA GLY A 184 22.32 2.52 -12.80
C GLY A 184 22.80 1.36 -11.90
N TYR A 185 22.50 0.14 -12.36
CA TYR A 185 23.27 -1.12 -12.18
C TYR A 185 23.27 -1.82 -10.80
N LYS A 186 22.21 -1.80 -9.97
CA LYS A 186 22.37 -2.24 -8.54
C LYS A 186 21.18 -3.00 -7.92
N CYS A 187 21.52 -3.90 -6.99
CA CYS A 187 20.66 -4.84 -6.26
C CYS A 187 19.80 -4.14 -5.18
N ASP A 188 18.50 -3.91 -5.41
CA ASP A 188 17.50 -3.59 -4.35
C ASP A 188 16.71 -4.85 -3.92
N CYS A 189 17.42 -5.94 -3.70
CA CYS A 189 16.86 -7.29 -3.65
C CYS A 189 15.74 -7.76 -4.57
N CYS A 190 15.99 -7.75 -5.87
CA CYS A 190 17.10 -7.08 -6.61
C CYS A 190 16.95 -7.31 -8.08
N GLY A 191 17.02 -6.25 -8.86
CA GLY A 191 17.43 -6.34 -10.25
C GLY A 191 18.91 -6.03 -10.39
N GLN A 192 19.81 -6.98 -10.10
CA GLN A 192 21.27 -6.83 -10.34
C GLN A 192 21.61 -6.49 -11.82
N ASN A 193 22.68 -5.73 -12.13
CA ASN A 193 24.05 -6.27 -12.20
C ASN A 193 25.16 -5.49 -11.48
N LEU A 194 25.76 -6.19 -10.51
CA LEU A 194 26.96 -5.81 -9.76
C LEU A 194 28.24 -6.10 -10.56
N LYS A 195 28.65 -5.23 -11.49
CA LYS A 195 30.05 -5.26 -11.97
C LYS A 195 30.94 -4.56 -10.93
N GLU A 196 32.10 -5.15 -10.62
CA GLU A 196 33.16 -4.74 -9.65
C GLU A 196 33.23 -5.63 -8.39
N ARG A 197 33.63 -6.90 -8.61
CA ARG A 197 34.48 -7.74 -7.73
C ARG A 197 34.90 -9.05 -8.44
N LEU A 198 35.16 -8.97 -9.74
CA LEU A 198 36.25 -9.69 -10.41
C LEU A 198 37.27 -8.63 -10.78
#